data_AF-A0A355YD70-F1
#
_entry.id   AF-A0A355YD70-F1
#
_cell.length_a   1.000
_cell.length_b   1.000
_cell.length_c   1.000
_cell.angle_alpha   90.00
_cell.angle_beta   90.00
_cell.angle_gamma   90.00
#
_symmetry.space_group_name_H-M   'P 1'
#
loop_
_entity.id
_entity.type
_entity.pdbx_description
1 polymer ?
#
loop_
_entity_poly.entity_id
_entity_poly.type
_entity_poly.pdbx_seq_one_letter_code
_entity_poly.pdbx_strand_id
1 'polypeptide(L)'
;MIGWNAFVLLAAVNLAPSPPATMAAPPTPEQVMAVPPELRQQLQERVIDATNAPEQRLLRIVDLVFKPDGLGLQYDTTATLTVAETWEQHRANCLSFTLLFVALAREAGLEARIQEVGQVVTWYQEQGVIYNAGHVNVGLRVAGRHGTLDLDQNVLYDRRGPRVISDQRALAHYYNNRGAELMATHDAEAMEYLRTALRMDPAFAPAWNNLGVLERRRGDARAATLAFDNALRAHPALLSALSNATSMYRQLGDTRRAAQLGERLQRARDRDPFYQFMQGVQAERRGDYAQATAAYRHAIRLYGNAHQFHFGLARAYFLQGENQRAMREMARARELGGSDPVRAVYQAKLDSLHRLNARQGAH
;
A
#
# COMPACT_ATOMS: atom_id res chain seq x y z
N MET A 1 55.59 -37.46 -40.87
CA MET A 1 54.65 -36.43 -41.37
C MET A 1 54.09 -35.70 -40.16
N ILE A 2 54.04 -34.36 -40.20
CA ILE A 2 53.53 -33.45 -39.15
C ILE A 2 54.50 -33.34 -37.95
N GLY A 3 55.07 -32.20 -37.55
CA GLY A 3 54.78 -30.80 -37.84
C GLY A 3 55.01 -30.04 -36.54
N TRP A 4 56.13 -29.34 -36.42
CA TRP A 4 56.41 -28.38 -35.34
C TRP A 4 55.39 -27.24 -35.41
N ASN A 5 54.82 -26.80 -34.28
CA ASN A 5 54.16 -25.49 -34.08
C ASN A 5 53.97 -25.29 -32.56
N ALA A 6 54.63 -24.33 -31.92
CA ALA A 6 54.33 -22.89 -31.88
C ALA A 6 53.83 -22.53 -30.46
N PHE A 7 54.74 -22.05 -29.62
CA PHE A 7 54.41 -21.41 -28.35
C PHE A 7 53.77 -20.05 -28.65
N VAL A 8 52.48 -19.90 -28.36
CA VAL A 8 51.81 -18.60 -28.31
C VAL A 8 52.02 -18.02 -26.91
N LEU A 9 52.82 -16.95 -26.83
CA LEU A 9 52.87 -16.05 -25.69
C LEU A 9 51.52 -15.34 -25.56
N LEU A 10 50.68 -15.77 -24.62
CA LEU A 10 49.52 -15.01 -24.15
C LEU A 10 50.04 -13.80 -23.38
N ALA A 11 49.99 -12.62 -24.01
CA ALA A 11 50.09 -11.36 -23.30
C ALA A 11 48.90 -11.26 -22.34
N ALA A 12 49.17 -11.25 -21.03
CA ALA A 12 48.19 -10.96 -20.01
C ALA A 12 47.71 -9.52 -20.21
N VAL A 13 46.50 -9.36 -20.77
CA VAL A 13 45.79 -8.09 -20.76
C VAL A 13 45.37 -7.84 -19.32
N ASN A 14 46.12 -6.99 -18.62
CA ASN A 14 45.68 -6.40 -17.35
C ASN A 14 44.47 -5.51 -17.66
N LEU A 15 43.26 -6.07 -17.56
CA LEU A 15 42.04 -5.30 -17.51
C LEU A 15 42.08 -4.49 -16.21
N ALA A 16 42.25 -3.18 -16.33
CA ALA A 16 42.05 -2.27 -15.20
C ALA A 16 40.68 -2.55 -14.57
N PRO A 17 40.55 -2.49 -13.23
CA PRO A 17 39.26 -2.65 -12.58
C PRO A 17 38.29 -1.63 -13.16
N SER A 18 37.10 -2.09 -13.56
CA SER A 18 36.02 -1.21 -14.01
C SER A 18 35.79 -0.13 -12.94
N PRO A 19 35.60 1.15 -13.33
CA PRO A 19 35.27 2.18 -12.36
C PRO A 19 34.01 1.75 -11.60
N PRO A 20 33.90 2.05 -10.29
CA PRO A 20 32.70 1.75 -9.54
C PRO A 20 31.51 2.38 -10.29
N ALA A 21 30.48 1.57 -10.57
CA ALA A 21 29.29 2.04 -11.25
C ALA A 21 28.78 3.28 -10.50
N THR A 22 28.78 4.43 -11.17
CA THR A 22 28.23 5.67 -10.61
C THR A 22 26.77 5.41 -10.26
N MET A 23 26.46 5.49 -8.97
CA MET A 23 25.12 5.34 -8.43
C MET A 23 24.16 6.28 -9.19
N ALA A 24 23.17 5.73 -9.87
CA ALA A 24 22.22 6.53 -10.63
C ALA A 24 21.40 7.39 -9.65
N ALA A 25 21.33 8.70 -9.91
CA ALA A 25 20.51 9.60 -9.10
C ALA A 25 19.02 9.22 -9.24
N PRO A 26 18.19 9.46 -8.19
CA PRO A 26 16.75 9.32 -8.32
C PRO A 26 16.20 10.19 -9.47
N PRO A 27 15.18 9.71 -10.22
CA PRO A 27 14.57 10.49 -11.29
C PRO A 27 13.99 11.80 -10.74
N THR A 28 14.00 12.89 -11.52
CA THR A 28 13.40 14.17 -11.11
C THR A 28 11.88 14.06 -11.03
N PRO A 29 11.20 14.96 -10.29
CA PRO A 29 9.73 15.03 -10.27
C PRO A 29 9.06 14.99 -11.64
N GLU A 30 9.64 15.71 -12.61
CA GLU A 30 9.17 15.76 -13.99
C GLU A 30 9.34 14.41 -14.68
N GLN A 31 10.48 13.74 -14.48
CA GLN A 31 10.73 12.40 -15.03
C GLN A 31 9.78 11.35 -14.43
N VAL A 32 9.43 11.46 -13.15
CA VAL A 32 8.49 10.54 -12.49
C VAL A 32 7.12 10.58 -13.16
N MET A 33 6.65 11.76 -13.54
CA MET A 33 5.32 12.01 -14.10
C MET A 33 5.27 12.08 -15.64
N ALA A 34 6.43 12.01 -16.32
CA ALA A 34 6.50 12.21 -17.76
C ALA A 34 5.77 11.08 -18.51
N VAL A 35 4.83 11.48 -19.37
CA VAL A 35 4.19 10.58 -20.34
C VAL A 35 5.10 10.44 -21.56
N PRO A 36 5.58 9.22 -21.91
CA PRO A 36 6.39 8.98 -23.11
C PRO A 36 5.69 9.42 -24.40
N PRO A 37 6.42 9.85 -25.44
CA PRO A 37 5.84 10.29 -26.71
C PRO A 37 4.88 9.28 -27.34
N GLU A 38 5.23 7.99 -27.32
CA GLU A 38 4.44 6.90 -27.90
C GLU A 38 3.13 6.70 -27.12
N LEU A 39 3.20 6.75 -25.78
CA LEU A 39 2.01 6.68 -24.94
C LEU A 39 1.13 7.92 -25.11
N ARG A 40 1.73 9.11 -25.26
CA ARG A 40 1.00 10.35 -25.57
C ARG A 40 0.27 10.24 -26.90
N GLN A 41 0.91 9.66 -27.93
CA GLN A 41 0.27 9.43 -29.23
C GLN A 41 -0.92 8.46 -29.10
N GLN A 42 -0.75 7.34 -28.39
CA GLN A 42 -1.86 6.41 -28.16
C GLN A 42 -3.03 7.05 -27.39
N LEU A 43 -2.72 7.89 -26.39
CA LEU A 43 -3.72 8.66 -25.66
C LEU A 43 -4.45 9.64 -26.59
N GLN A 44 -3.71 10.35 -27.44
CA GLN A 44 -4.29 11.29 -28.41
C GLN A 44 -5.30 10.58 -29.32
N GLU A 45 -4.87 9.51 -29.98
CA GLU A 45 -5.69 8.79 -30.97
C GLU A 45 -6.89 8.06 -30.34
N ARG A 46 -6.68 7.36 -29.22
CA ARG A 46 -7.71 6.47 -28.63
C ARG A 46 -8.67 7.20 -27.69
N VAL A 47 -8.26 8.35 -27.12
CA VAL A 47 -9.00 9.08 -26.09
C VAL A 47 -9.37 10.48 -26.53
N ILE A 48 -8.39 11.33 -26.87
CA ILE A 48 -8.60 12.78 -27.02
C ILE A 48 -9.31 13.10 -28.34
N ASP A 49 -8.84 12.52 -29.45
CA ASP A 49 -9.43 12.72 -30.79
C ASP A 49 -10.75 11.96 -30.95
N ALA A 50 -10.90 10.85 -30.22
CA ALA A 50 -12.09 10.02 -30.30
C ALA A 50 -13.33 10.67 -29.66
N THR A 51 -13.17 11.66 -28.78
CA THR A 51 -14.30 12.36 -28.15
C THR A 51 -13.92 13.69 -27.48
N ASN A 52 -14.85 14.64 -27.55
CA ASN A 52 -14.76 15.92 -26.82
C ASN A 52 -15.48 15.89 -25.46
N ALA A 53 -16.22 14.82 -25.13
CA ALA A 53 -16.97 14.73 -23.88
C ALA A 53 -16.07 14.24 -22.72
N PRO A 54 -15.91 15.00 -21.63
CA PRO A 54 -15.03 14.64 -20.51
C PRO A 54 -15.33 13.26 -19.89
N GLU A 55 -16.61 12.88 -19.77
CA GLU A 55 -17.03 11.58 -19.25
C GLU A 55 -16.60 10.44 -20.16
N GLN A 56 -16.70 10.63 -21.48
CA GLN A 56 -16.27 9.63 -22.45
C GLN A 56 -14.75 9.54 -22.52
N ARG A 57 -14.01 10.64 -22.33
CA ARG A 57 -12.55 10.59 -22.17
C ARG A 57 -12.16 9.76 -20.95
N LEU A 58 -12.82 9.95 -19.82
CA LEU A 58 -12.56 9.16 -18.61
C LEU A 58 -12.77 7.66 -18.87
N LEU A 59 -13.90 7.27 -19.47
CA LEU A 59 -14.19 5.87 -19.80
C LEU A 59 -13.14 5.29 -20.75
N ARG A 60 -12.70 6.05 -21.75
CA ARG A 60 -11.65 5.62 -22.69
C ARG A 60 -10.27 5.48 -22.04
N ILE A 61 -9.94 6.31 -21.05
CA ILE A 61 -8.71 6.15 -20.25
C ILE A 61 -8.79 4.89 -19.40
N VAL A 62 -9.94 4.65 -18.75
CA VAL A 62 -10.17 3.41 -17.98
C VAL A 62 -10.01 2.20 -18.90
N ASP A 63 -10.59 2.23 -20.10
CA ASP A 63 -10.44 1.17 -21.09
C ASP A 63 -8.97 0.99 -21.51
N LEU A 64 -8.27 2.08 -21.82
CA LEU A 64 -6.85 2.04 -22.18
C LEU A 64 -6.00 1.41 -21.07
N VAL A 65 -6.25 1.74 -19.80
CA VAL A 65 -5.42 1.28 -18.68
C VAL A 65 -5.78 -0.15 -18.24
N PHE A 66 -7.06 -0.52 -18.22
CA PHE A 66 -7.54 -1.73 -17.54
C PHE A 66 -8.02 -2.86 -18.46
N LYS A 67 -8.35 -2.59 -19.73
CA LYS A 67 -8.77 -3.68 -20.63
C LYS A 67 -7.57 -4.50 -21.11
N PRO A 68 -7.80 -5.80 -21.43
CA PRO A 68 -6.73 -6.67 -21.95
C PRO A 68 -6.06 -6.17 -23.24
N ASP A 69 -6.79 -5.42 -24.08
CA ASP A 69 -6.32 -4.78 -25.33
C ASP A 69 -5.86 -3.32 -25.14
N GLY A 70 -5.72 -2.91 -23.88
CA GLY A 70 -5.21 -1.61 -23.46
C GLY A 70 -3.69 -1.61 -23.32
N LEU A 71 -3.19 -1.23 -22.15
CA LEU A 71 -1.77 -1.21 -21.78
C LEU A 71 -1.27 -2.56 -21.26
N GLY A 72 -2.14 -3.55 -21.03
CA GLY A 72 -1.73 -4.89 -20.60
C GLY A 72 -0.97 -4.94 -19.26
N LEU A 73 -1.23 -3.98 -18.37
CA LEU A 73 -0.47 -3.81 -17.12
C LEU A 73 -0.75 -4.95 -16.12
N GLN A 74 0.32 -5.47 -15.52
CA GLN A 74 0.27 -6.49 -14.48
C GLN A 74 0.53 -5.87 -13.10
N TYR A 75 -0.22 -6.31 -12.09
CA TYR A 75 0.01 -5.85 -10.72
C TYR A 75 1.24 -6.53 -10.12
N ASP A 76 2.22 -5.74 -9.71
CA ASP A 76 3.43 -6.18 -9.01
C ASP A 76 3.64 -5.30 -7.77
N THR A 77 3.54 -5.89 -6.58
CA THR A 77 3.63 -5.18 -5.30
C THR A 77 4.96 -4.45 -5.08
N THR A 78 6.02 -4.85 -5.78
CA THR A 78 7.38 -4.29 -5.65
C THR A 78 7.77 -3.36 -6.81
N ALA A 79 6.84 -3.09 -7.72
CA ALA A 79 7.05 -2.22 -8.88
C ALA A 79 6.61 -0.77 -8.59
N THR A 80 7.28 -0.08 -7.67
CA THR A 80 7.21 1.39 -7.64
C THR A 80 8.04 1.92 -8.81
N LEU A 81 7.39 2.53 -9.80
CA LEU A 81 7.96 2.90 -11.10
C LEU A 81 7.46 4.28 -11.52
N THR A 82 8.24 4.97 -12.35
CA THR A 82 7.79 6.17 -13.07
C THR A 82 6.68 5.84 -14.06
N VAL A 83 6.01 6.86 -14.59
CA VAL A 83 5.01 6.70 -15.65
C VAL A 83 5.59 6.01 -16.89
N ALA A 84 6.79 6.41 -17.30
CA ALA A 84 7.50 5.82 -18.43
C ALA A 84 7.85 4.35 -18.18
N GLU A 85 8.48 4.04 -17.04
CA GLU A 85 8.85 2.66 -16.69
C GLU A 85 7.62 1.75 -16.55
N THR A 86 6.50 2.27 -16.01
CA THR A 86 5.26 1.50 -15.90
C THR A 86 4.75 1.08 -17.28
N TRP A 87 4.78 2.01 -18.24
CA TRP A 87 4.36 1.76 -19.62
C TRP A 87 5.30 0.77 -20.32
N GLU A 88 6.61 0.95 -20.22
CA GLU A 88 7.60 0.08 -20.87
C GLU A 88 7.59 -1.34 -20.28
N GLN A 89 7.54 -1.45 -18.96
CA GLN A 89 7.69 -2.73 -18.26
C GLN A 89 6.36 -3.49 -18.10
N HIS A 90 5.23 -2.87 -18.44
CA HIS A 90 3.90 -3.45 -18.34
C HIS A 90 3.57 -3.99 -16.93
N ARG A 91 4.13 -3.38 -15.89
CA ARG A 91 3.93 -3.76 -14.48
C ARG A 91 3.84 -2.53 -13.59
N ALA A 92 3.07 -2.61 -12.52
CA ALA A 92 2.96 -1.52 -11.55
C ALA A 92 2.40 -1.99 -10.20
N ASN A 93 2.80 -1.32 -9.12
CA ASN A 93 2.05 -1.34 -7.86
C ASN A 93 0.99 -0.24 -7.85
N CYS A 94 0.24 -0.13 -6.74
CA CYS A 94 -0.88 0.81 -6.63
C CYS A 94 -0.48 2.28 -6.85
N LEU A 95 0.70 2.67 -6.39
CA LEU A 95 1.20 4.03 -6.56
C LEU A 95 1.56 4.29 -8.03
N SER A 96 2.30 3.40 -8.68
CA SER A 96 2.70 3.56 -10.09
C SER A 96 1.49 3.65 -11.03
N PHE A 97 0.49 2.80 -10.81
CA PHE A 97 -0.79 2.88 -11.52
C PHE A 97 -1.51 4.22 -11.27
N THR A 98 -1.53 4.69 -10.03
CA THR A 98 -2.13 5.98 -9.65
C THR A 98 -1.43 7.15 -10.35
N LEU A 99 -0.09 7.14 -10.39
CA LEU A 99 0.72 8.14 -11.09
C LEU A 99 0.44 8.13 -12.59
N LEU A 100 0.46 6.94 -13.22
CA LEU A 100 0.13 6.77 -14.64
C LEU A 100 -1.26 7.30 -14.96
N PHE A 101 -2.29 6.86 -14.22
CA PHE A 101 -3.66 7.27 -14.48
C PHE A 101 -3.83 8.78 -14.33
N VAL A 102 -3.28 9.38 -13.27
CA VAL A 102 -3.34 10.83 -13.06
C VAL A 102 -2.61 11.59 -14.17
N ALA A 103 -1.45 11.11 -14.62
CA ALA A 103 -0.71 11.71 -15.73
C ALA A 103 -1.54 11.70 -17.02
N LEU A 104 -2.08 10.54 -17.40
CA LEU A 104 -2.91 10.39 -18.61
C LEU A 104 -4.21 11.20 -18.52
N ALA A 105 -4.88 11.22 -17.37
CA ALA A 105 -6.10 11.98 -17.19
C ALA A 105 -5.86 13.49 -17.30
N ARG A 106 -4.76 14.00 -16.71
CA ARG A 106 -4.38 15.41 -16.83
C ARG A 106 -4.01 15.77 -18.27
N GLU A 107 -3.25 14.91 -18.95
CA GLU A 107 -2.90 15.09 -20.36
C GLU A 107 -4.15 15.12 -21.27
N ALA A 108 -5.19 14.36 -20.94
CA ALA A 108 -6.49 14.38 -21.62
C ALA A 108 -7.41 15.55 -21.24
N GLY A 109 -6.94 16.48 -20.38
CA GLY A 109 -7.67 17.66 -19.94
C GLY A 109 -8.68 17.40 -18.81
N LEU A 110 -8.55 16.29 -18.08
CA LEU A 110 -9.40 15.96 -16.93
C LEU A 110 -8.77 16.44 -15.61
N GLU A 111 -9.62 16.82 -14.65
CA GLU A 111 -9.14 17.11 -13.30
C GLU A 111 -8.96 15.82 -12.51
N ALA A 112 -7.71 15.37 -12.43
CA ALA A 112 -7.29 14.24 -11.62
C ALA A 112 -6.30 14.67 -10.53
N ARG A 113 -6.49 14.12 -9.34
CA ARG A 113 -5.67 14.37 -8.15
C ARG A 113 -5.39 13.05 -7.45
N ILE A 114 -4.22 12.96 -6.82
CA ILE A 114 -3.88 11.81 -5.98
C ILE A 114 -4.53 12.03 -4.62
N GLN A 115 -5.07 10.97 -4.04
CA GLN A 115 -5.61 10.97 -2.69
C GLN A 115 -4.83 9.97 -1.84
N GLU A 116 -4.47 10.39 -0.63
CA GLU A 116 -3.92 9.51 0.40
C GLU A 116 -5.05 8.85 1.16
N VAL A 117 -4.95 7.55 1.34
CA VAL A 117 -5.86 6.76 2.16
C VAL A 117 -5.14 6.43 3.47
N GLY A 118 -5.67 6.96 4.58
CA GLY A 118 -4.97 7.00 5.86
C GLY A 118 -4.52 5.63 6.38
N GLN A 119 -5.48 4.77 6.70
CA GLN A 119 -5.21 3.39 7.08
C GLN A 119 -6.00 2.47 6.18
N VAL A 120 -5.30 1.51 5.58
CA VAL A 120 -5.90 0.47 4.76
C VAL A 120 -5.58 -0.90 5.33
N VAL A 121 -6.54 -1.80 5.20
CA VAL A 121 -6.32 -3.23 5.31
C VAL A 121 -6.72 -3.80 3.96
N THR A 122 -5.76 -4.35 3.24
CA THR A 122 -6.01 -5.10 2.00
C THR A 122 -6.38 -6.53 2.38
N TRP A 123 -7.58 -6.95 1.99
CA TRP A 123 -8.12 -8.27 2.32
C TRP A 123 -7.81 -9.23 1.17
N TYR A 124 -6.64 -9.88 1.21
CA TYR A 124 -6.35 -11.02 0.34
C TYR A 124 -6.57 -12.32 1.11
N GLN A 125 -7.40 -13.19 0.56
CA GLN A 125 -7.67 -14.51 1.08
C GLN A 125 -6.66 -15.52 0.53
N GLU A 126 -5.35 -15.25 0.66
CA GLU A 126 -4.28 -16.24 0.46
C GLU A 126 -2.98 -15.72 1.10
N GLN A 127 -2.17 -16.62 1.65
CA GLN A 127 -0.80 -16.39 2.19
C GLN A 127 -0.63 -15.63 3.52
N GLY A 128 -1.67 -15.09 4.15
CA GLY A 128 -1.61 -14.79 5.59
C GLY A 128 -0.66 -13.71 6.07
N VAL A 129 -0.16 -12.89 5.16
CA VAL A 129 0.54 -11.65 5.47
C VAL A 129 -0.38 -10.50 5.14
N ILE A 130 -0.63 -9.63 6.12
CA ILE A 130 -1.45 -8.43 5.92
C ILE A 130 -0.52 -7.24 5.89
N TYR A 131 -0.53 -6.52 4.77
CA TYR A 131 0.28 -5.33 4.57
C TYR A 131 -0.48 -4.11 5.05
N ASN A 132 0.10 -3.40 6.02
CA ASN A 132 -0.27 -2.02 6.33
C ASN A 132 0.76 -1.13 5.64
N ALA A 133 0.53 -0.86 4.35
CA ALA A 133 1.26 0.15 3.59
C ALA A 133 0.31 1.32 3.36
N GLY A 134 0.81 2.55 3.43
CA GLY A 134 0.01 3.70 2.99
C GLY A 134 -0.46 3.47 1.56
N HIS A 135 -1.75 3.68 1.31
CA HIS A 135 -2.35 3.48 -0.01
C HIS A 135 -2.73 4.82 -0.60
N VAL A 136 -2.56 4.94 -1.90
CA VAL A 136 -3.03 6.10 -2.66
C VAL A 136 -4.00 5.64 -3.73
N ASN A 137 -4.92 6.52 -4.08
CA ASN A 137 -5.84 6.30 -5.19
C ASN A 137 -6.09 7.61 -5.95
N VAL A 138 -6.95 7.55 -6.96
CA VAL A 138 -7.21 8.68 -7.87
C VAL A 138 -8.53 9.33 -7.50
N GLY A 139 -8.50 10.61 -7.14
CA GLY A 139 -9.68 11.48 -7.07
C GLY A 139 -9.91 12.17 -8.41
N LEU A 140 -11.15 12.14 -8.90
CA LEU A 140 -11.55 12.68 -10.19
C LEU A 140 -12.67 13.70 -10.02
N ARG A 141 -12.61 14.77 -10.81
CA ARG A 141 -13.73 15.71 -10.99
C ARG A 141 -14.07 15.82 -12.47
N VAL A 142 -15.23 15.31 -12.86
CA VAL A 142 -15.69 15.27 -14.26
C VAL A 142 -17.12 15.77 -14.32
N ALA A 143 -17.35 16.80 -15.15
CA ALA A 143 -18.66 17.45 -15.33
C ALA A 143 -19.37 17.81 -14.01
N GLY A 144 -18.60 18.34 -13.04
CA GLY A 144 -19.11 18.75 -11.73
C GLY A 144 -19.36 17.60 -10.74
N ARG A 145 -19.16 16.34 -11.16
CA ARG A 145 -19.26 15.16 -10.29
C ARG A 145 -17.89 14.75 -9.78
N HIS A 146 -17.85 14.30 -8.54
CA HIS A 146 -16.64 13.76 -7.92
C HIS A 146 -16.70 12.23 -7.95
N GLY A 147 -15.57 11.59 -8.19
CA GLY A 147 -15.41 10.14 -8.13
C GLY A 147 -14.04 9.75 -7.60
N THR A 148 -13.93 8.55 -7.08
CA THR A 148 -12.64 7.93 -6.71
C THR A 148 -12.47 6.67 -7.54
N LEU A 149 -11.29 6.53 -8.15
CA LEU A 149 -10.85 5.32 -8.80
C LEU A 149 -9.77 4.68 -7.92
N ASP A 150 -10.08 3.50 -7.40
CA ASP A 150 -9.16 2.68 -6.62
C ASP A 150 -8.94 1.34 -7.35
N LEU A 151 -7.71 0.85 -7.32
CA LEU A 151 -7.32 -0.42 -7.92
C LEU A 151 -7.71 -1.61 -7.07
N ASP A 152 -7.75 -1.43 -5.76
CA ASP A 152 -8.08 -2.50 -4.82
C ASP A 152 -9.51 -2.29 -4.29
N GLN A 153 -10.41 -3.12 -4.81
CA GLN A 153 -11.82 -3.13 -4.43
C GLN A 153 -12.05 -3.66 -3.00
N ASN A 154 -11.03 -4.22 -2.37
CA ASN A 154 -11.07 -4.79 -1.02
C ASN A 154 -10.42 -3.88 0.03
N VAL A 155 -10.10 -2.64 -0.31
CA VAL A 155 -9.55 -1.66 0.64
C VAL A 155 -10.60 -1.24 1.65
N LEU A 156 -10.28 -1.42 2.93
CA LEU A 156 -11.06 -0.81 4.00
C LEU A 156 -10.53 0.58 4.30
N TYR A 157 -11.35 1.60 4.05
CA TYR A 157 -11.05 3.00 4.37
C TYR A 157 -11.27 3.29 5.85
N ASP A 158 -10.43 4.16 6.40
CA ASP A 158 -10.67 4.78 7.70
C ASP A 158 -11.90 5.71 7.65
N ARG A 159 -12.30 6.23 8.82
CA ARG A 159 -13.46 7.14 8.93
C ARG A 159 -13.31 8.46 8.16
N ARG A 160 -12.08 8.86 7.81
CA ARG A 160 -11.81 10.13 7.12
C ARG A 160 -11.91 9.96 5.62
N GLY A 161 -11.80 8.72 5.12
CA GLY A 161 -11.82 8.42 3.69
C GLY A 161 -10.59 8.95 2.96
N PRO A 162 -10.55 8.81 1.62
CA PRO A 162 -9.48 9.34 0.79
C PRO A 162 -9.37 10.87 0.94
N ARG A 163 -8.15 11.37 1.13
CA ARG A 163 -7.85 12.80 1.24
C ARG A 163 -6.99 13.24 0.07
N VAL A 164 -7.44 14.21 -0.70
CA VAL A 164 -6.63 14.83 -1.75
C VAL A 164 -5.32 15.34 -1.17
N ILE A 165 -4.20 15.02 -1.82
CA ILE A 165 -2.86 15.46 -1.46
C ILE A 165 -2.22 16.28 -2.60
N SER A 166 -1.16 17.03 -2.26
CA SER A 166 -0.36 17.74 -3.27
C SER A 166 0.49 16.77 -4.09
N ASP A 167 0.88 17.20 -5.28
CA ASP A 167 1.79 16.42 -6.15
C ASP A 167 3.15 16.20 -5.46
N GLN A 168 3.65 17.18 -4.71
CA GLN A 168 4.85 17.03 -3.89
C GLN A 168 4.71 15.90 -2.86
N ARG A 169 3.57 15.79 -2.17
CA ARG A 169 3.34 14.70 -1.23
C ARG A 169 3.21 13.35 -1.93
N ALA A 170 2.61 13.30 -3.12
CA ALA A 170 2.57 12.08 -3.92
C ALA A 170 3.97 11.63 -4.38
N LEU A 171 4.83 12.58 -4.76
CA LEU A 171 6.23 12.31 -5.06
C LEU A 171 6.99 11.84 -3.82
N ALA A 172 6.68 12.37 -2.63
CA ALA A 172 7.25 11.87 -1.38
C ALA A 172 6.89 10.39 -1.14
N HIS A 173 5.65 9.97 -1.42
CA HIS A 173 5.26 8.55 -1.43
C HIS A 173 6.11 7.75 -2.42
N TYR A 174 6.29 8.24 -3.65
CA TYR A 174 7.08 7.57 -4.68
C TYR A 174 8.53 7.34 -4.24
N TYR A 175 9.24 8.40 -3.86
CA TYR A 175 10.63 8.30 -3.45
C TYR A 175 10.79 7.49 -2.15
N ASN A 176 9.82 7.57 -1.22
CA ASN A 176 9.84 6.76 -0.01
C ASN A 176 9.72 5.26 -0.31
N ASN A 177 8.82 4.88 -1.22
CA ASN A 177 8.62 3.48 -1.58
C ASN A 177 9.85 2.92 -2.30
N ARG A 178 10.41 3.66 -3.28
CA ARG A 178 11.69 3.30 -3.92
C ARG A 178 12.81 3.15 -2.89
N GLY A 179 12.92 4.08 -1.95
CA GLY A 179 13.88 4.00 -0.86
C GLY A 179 13.70 2.75 -0.02
N ALA A 180 12.47 2.44 0.38
CA ALA A 180 12.15 1.26 1.17
C ALA A 180 12.45 -0.07 0.45
N GLU A 181 12.18 -0.16 -0.85
CA GLU A 181 12.51 -1.32 -1.70
C GLU A 181 14.03 -1.58 -1.72
N LEU A 182 14.82 -0.51 -1.79
CA LEU A 182 16.28 -0.58 -1.87
C LEU A 182 16.95 -0.79 -0.50
N MET A 183 16.24 -0.54 0.60
CA MET A 183 16.83 -0.65 1.93
C MET A 183 17.42 -2.03 2.19
N ALA A 184 16.95 -3.14 1.62
CA ALA A 184 17.54 -4.45 1.93
C ALA A 184 18.91 -4.69 1.29
N THR A 185 19.22 -4.02 0.17
CA THR A 185 20.29 -4.42 -0.74
C THR A 185 21.21 -3.27 -1.18
N HIS A 186 20.74 -2.01 -1.12
CA HIS A 186 21.44 -0.83 -1.64
C HIS A 186 21.29 0.38 -0.71
N ASP A 187 21.97 0.35 0.45
CA ASP A 187 21.84 1.37 1.51
C ASP A 187 22.09 2.81 1.03
N ALA A 188 23.08 3.02 0.15
CA ALA A 188 23.44 4.34 -0.36
C ALA A 188 22.34 4.92 -1.28
N GLU A 189 21.76 4.09 -2.15
CA GLU A 189 20.67 4.50 -3.02
C GLU A 189 19.39 4.75 -2.22
N ALA A 190 19.07 3.82 -1.30
CA ALA A 190 17.93 3.96 -0.39
C ALA A 190 17.99 5.29 0.37
N MET A 191 19.18 5.66 0.86
CA MET A 191 19.40 6.94 1.54
C MET A 191 19.04 8.14 0.67
N GLU A 192 19.49 8.15 -0.59
CA GLU A 192 19.25 9.28 -1.48
C GLU A 192 17.77 9.39 -1.88
N TYR A 193 17.10 8.26 -2.11
CA TYR A 193 15.65 8.20 -2.33
C TYR A 193 14.87 8.74 -1.10
N LEU A 194 15.20 8.30 0.11
CA LEU A 194 14.54 8.77 1.33
C LEU A 194 14.78 10.26 1.59
N ARG A 195 16.00 10.77 1.31
CA ARG A 195 16.28 12.21 1.37
C ARG A 195 15.50 12.99 0.32
N THR A 196 15.35 12.44 -0.89
CA THR A 196 14.51 13.05 -1.93
C THR A 196 13.06 13.12 -1.50
N ALA A 197 12.52 12.07 -0.89
CA ALA A 197 11.16 12.07 -0.32
C ALA A 197 10.97 13.22 0.69
N LEU A 198 11.96 13.44 1.56
CA LEU A 198 11.92 14.51 2.56
C LEU A 198 12.16 15.91 1.98
N ARG A 199 12.82 16.03 0.82
CA ARG A 199 12.88 17.29 0.06
C ARG A 199 11.52 17.61 -0.57
N MET A 200 10.76 16.59 -0.98
CA MET A 200 9.41 16.78 -1.54
C MET A 200 8.38 17.13 -0.44
N ASP A 201 8.41 16.43 0.69
CA ASP A 201 7.57 16.74 1.85
C ASP A 201 8.38 16.53 3.16
N PRO A 202 8.88 17.62 3.79
CA PRO A 202 9.64 17.54 5.04
C PRO A 202 8.85 16.98 6.24
N ALA A 203 7.51 16.98 6.16
CA ALA A 203 6.62 16.41 7.17
C ALA A 203 6.18 14.98 6.84
N PHE A 204 6.80 14.33 5.84
CA PHE A 204 6.47 12.97 5.45
C PHE A 204 7.03 11.94 6.43
N ALA A 205 6.25 11.69 7.49
CA ALA A 205 6.63 10.80 8.59
C ALA A 205 7.11 9.39 8.17
N PRO A 206 6.54 8.72 7.14
CA PRO A 206 7.05 7.43 6.68
C PRO A 206 8.52 7.46 6.22
N ALA A 207 8.94 8.50 5.49
CA ALA A 207 10.32 8.63 5.05
C ALA A 207 11.28 8.87 6.21
N TRP A 208 10.89 9.69 7.20
CA TRP A 208 11.66 9.83 8.44
C TRP A 208 11.79 8.51 9.20
N ASN A 209 10.73 7.71 9.28
CA ASN A 209 10.78 6.39 9.90
C ASN A 209 11.75 5.46 9.15
N ASN A 210 11.65 5.40 7.82
CA ASN A 210 12.50 4.53 7.00
C ASN A 210 13.98 4.97 7.07
N LEU A 211 14.24 6.27 7.10
CA LEU A 211 15.57 6.82 7.34
C LEU A 211 16.12 6.39 8.70
N GLY A 212 15.30 6.44 9.76
CA GLY A 212 15.70 5.98 11.09
C GLY A 212 16.05 4.49 11.12
N VAL A 213 15.32 3.65 10.40
CA VAL A 213 15.61 2.22 10.25
C VAL A 213 16.94 1.99 9.51
N LEU A 214 17.16 2.73 8.42
CA LEU A 214 18.38 2.66 7.61
C LEU A 214 19.61 3.07 8.43
N GLU A 215 19.57 4.21 9.11
CA GLU A 215 20.69 4.69 9.94
C GLU A 215 20.97 3.76 11.13
N ARG A 216 19.93 3.19 11.73
CA ARG A 216 20.10 2.18 12.79
C ARG A 216 20.85 0.97 12.29
N ARG A 217 20.54 0.46 11.10
CA ARG A 217 21.25 -0.69 10.50
C ARG A 217 22.71 -0.35 10.19
N ARG A 218 22.99 0.88 9.78
CA ARG A 218 24.35 1.40 9.56
C ARG A 218 25.14 1.65 10.84
N GLY A 219 24.51 1.49 12.01
CA GLY A 219 25.14 1.69 13.32
C GLY A 219 25.14 3.14 13.81
N ASP A 220 24.58 4.09 13.05
CA ASP A 220 24.47 5.49 13.50
C ASP A 220 23.22 5.68 14.36
N ALA A 221 23.37 5.33 15.64
CA ALA A 221 22.31 5.46 16.62
C ALA A 221 21.81 6.91 16.81
N ARG A 222 22.67 7.91 16.61
CA ARG A 222 22.32 9.32 16.79
C ARG A 222 21.44 9.79 15.63
N ALA A 223 21.84 9.51 14.40
CA ALA A 223 21.05 9.83 13.21
C ALA A 223 19.71 9.08 13.22
N ALA A 224 19.71 7.80 13.61
CA ALA A 224 18.50 7.01 13.75
C ALA A 224 17.50 7.64 14.74
N THR A 225 17.99 8.06 15.91
CA THR A 225 17.17 8.70 16.95
C THR A 225 16.55 10.00 16.45
N LEU A 226 17.34 10.87 15.80
CA LEU A 226 16.85 12.12 15.24
C LEU A 226 15.76 11.87 14.19
N ALA A 227 15.95 10.87 13.31
CA ALA A 227 14.98 10.52 12.28
C ALA A 227 13.68 9.99 12.88
N PHE A 228 13.73 9.10 13.89
CA PHE A 228 12.52 8.64 14.58
C PHE A 228 11.80 9.76 15.34
N ASP A 229 12.55 10.67 15.98
CA ASP A 229 11.96 11.81 16.67
C ASP A 229 11.27 12.76 15.68
N ASN A 230 11.83 13.00 14.49
CA ASN A 230 11.18 13.75 13.43
C ASN A 230 9.92 13.04 12.90
N ALA A 231 9.96 11.72 12.70
CA ALA A 231 8.79 10.93 12.29
C ALA A 231 7.65 11.08 13.29
N LEU A 232 7.95 10.98 14.59
CA LEU A 232 6.96 11.12 15.67
C LEU A 232 6.51 12.55 15.92
N ARG A 233 7.30 13.55 15.52
CA ARG A 233 6.88 14.96 15.54
C ARG A 233 5.87 15.23 14.43
N ALA A 234 6.12 14.70 13.23
CA ALA A 234 5.23 14.82 12.08
C ALA A 234 3.95 13.99 12.25
N HIS A 235 4.05 12.77 12.78
CA HIS A 235 2.90 11.91 13.06
C HIS A 235 3.05 11.21 14.44
N PRO A 236 2.47 11.79 15.52
CA PRO A 236 2.66 11.31 16.90
C PRO A 236 2.15 9.90 17.21
N ALA A 237 1.25 9.38 16.38
CA ALA A 237 0.62 8.07 16.54
C ALA A 237 1.06 7.07 15.45
N LEU A 238 2.09 7.39 14.66
CA LEU A 238 2.61 6.49 13.63
C LEU A 238 3.14 5.21 14.28
N LEU A 239 2.41 4.10 14.11
CA LEU A 239 2.68 2.84 14.78
C LEU A 239 4.08 2.28 14.47
N SER A 240 4.53 2.38 13.21
CA SER A 240 5.86 1.94 12.78
C SER A 240 6.97 2.72 13.48
N ALA A 241 6.89 4.05 13.49
CA ALA A 241 7.85 4.92 14.17
C ALA A 241 7.86 4.69 15.69
N LEU A 242 6.69 4.57 16.32
CA LEU A 242 6.59 4.28 17.76
C LEU A 242 7.24 2.94 18.10
N SER A 243 6.99 1.91 17.29
CA SER A 243 7.58 0.57 17.47
C SER A 243 9.10 0.59 17.28
N ASN A 244 9.57 1.19 16.19
CA ASN A 244 11.00 1.26 15.86
C ASN A 244 11.79 2.08 16.88
N ALA A 245 11.27 3.25 17.27
CA ALA A 245 11.88 4.09 18.30
C ALA A 245 11.91 3.38 19.66
N THR A 246 10.81 2.72 20.06
CA THR A 246 10.77 1.95 21.32
C THR A 246 11.86 0.87 21.33
N SER A 247 11.99 0.11 20.25
CA SER A 247 13.02 -0.92 20.11
C SER A 247 14.43 -0.31 20.18
N MET A 248 14.66 0.80 19.49
CA MET A 248 15.94 1.51 19.48
C MET A 248 16.36 1.98 20.88
N TYR A 249 15.46 2.65 21.62
CA TYR A 249 15.78 3.13 22.96
C TYR A 249 16.00 1.99 23.97
N ARG A 250 15.37 0.83 23.80
CA ARG A 250 15.70 -0.38 24.58
C ARG A 250 17.12 -0.87 24.31
N GLN A 251 17.52 -0.91 23.03
CA GLN A 251 18.88 -1.31 22.64
C GLN A 251 19.94 -0.35 23.19
N LEU A 252 19.62 0.95 23.27
CA LEU A 252 20.48 1.97 23.87
C LEU A 252 20.49 1.98 25.41
N GLY A 253 19.65 1.18 26.06
CA GLY A 253 19.53 1.18 27.53
C GLY A 253 18.71 2.34 28.12
N ASP A 254 18.14 3.22 27.29
CA ASP A 254 17.20 4.26 27.76
C ASP A 254 15.81 3.66 28.00
N THR A 255 15.71 2.91 29.08
CA THR A 255 14.48 2.21 29.50
C THR A 255 13.33 3.18 29.77
N ARG A 256 13.63 4.41 30.20
CA ARG A 256 12.63 5.45 30.47
C ARG A 256 11.94 5.90 29.18
N ARG A 257 12.69 6.30 28.15
CA ARG A 257 12.11 6.71 26.86
C ARG A 257 11.41 5.53 26.18
N ALA A 258 12.00 4.34 26.25
CA ALA A 258 11.38 3.12 25.74
C ALA A 258 10.01 2.84 26.38
N ALA A 259 9.88 2.97 27.71
CA ALA A 259 8.60 2.79 28.40
C ALA A 259 7.55 3.81 27.94
N GLN A 260 7.92 5.10 27.88
CA GLN A 260 7.02 6.18 27.43
C GLN A 260 6.51 5.96 26.00
N LEU A 261 7.41 5.58 25.08
CA LEU A 261 7.04 5.29 23.70
C LEU A 261 6.22 3.99 23.59
N GLY A 262 6.52 2.98 24.41
CA GLY A 262 5.74 1.75 24.51
C GLY A 262 4.30 2.00 24.94
N GLU A 263 4.07 2.86 25.94
CA GLU A 263 2.72 3.26 26.37
C GLU A 263 1.98 4.04 25.28
N ARG A 264 2.68 4.90 24.54
CA ARG A 264 2.09 5.60 23.38
C ARG A 264 1.73 4.62 22.27
N LEU A 265 2.58 3.64 21.98
CA LEU A 265 2.33 2.58 21.01
C LEU A 265 1.10 1.76 21.39
N GLN A 266 0.99 1.36 22.66
CA GLN A 266 -0.16 0.61 23.13
C GLN A 266 -1.45 1.42 23.01
N ARG A 267 -1.44 2.69 23.45
CA ARG A 267 -2.60 3.59 23.30
C ARG A 267 -3.00 3.81 21.84
N ALA A 268 -2.03 3.90 20.92
CA ALA A 268 -2.31 4.03 19.49
C ALA A 268 -2.95 2.75 18.94
N ARG A 269 -2.42 1.57 19.29
CA ARG A 269 -2.97 0.25 18.92
C ARG A 269 -4.38 0.03 19.47
N ASP A 270 -4.64 0.42 20.71
CA ASP A 270 -5.95 0.28 21.36
C ASP A 270 -7.03 1.16 20.73
N ARG A 271 -6.62 2.22 20.02
CA ARG A 271 -7.52 3.15 19.34
C ARG A 271 -7.60 2.93 17.83
N ASP A 272 -6.82 1.99 17.31
CA ASP A 272 -6.78 1.66 15.90
C ASP A 272 -7.73 0.48 15.59
N PRO A 273 -8.88 0.73 14.94
CA PRO A 273 -9.84 -0.33 14.61
C PRO A 273 -9.24 -1.42 13.72
N PHE A 274 -8.33 -1.06 12.81
CA PHE A 274 -7.69 -1.99 11.89
C PHE A 274 -6.70 -2.87 12.62
N TYR A 275 -5.91 -2.30 13.53
CA TYR A 275 -5.04 -3.08 14.40
C TYR A 275 -5.84 -4.10 15.24
N GLN A 276 -6.97 -3.69 15.84
CA GLN A 276 -7.83 -4.60 16.60
C GLN A 276 -8.43 -5.70 15.72
N PHE A 277 -8.90 -5.35 14.52
CA PHE A 277 -9.40 -6.33 13.56
C PHE A 277 -8.32 -7.35 13.18
N MET A 278 -7.09 -6.86 12.98
CA MET A 278 -5.92 -7.67 12.69
C MET A 278 -5.56 -8.64 13.81
N GLN A 279 -5.68 -8.23 15.07
CA GLN A 279 -5.54 -9.14 16.21
C GLN A 279 -6.60 -10.26 16.15
N GLY A 280 -7.84 -9.93 15.75
CA GLY A 280 -8.91 -10.90 15.55
C GLY A 280 -8.57 -11.94 14.48
N VAL A 281 -8.09 -11.49 13.31
CA VAL A 281 -7.67 -12.37 12.22
C VAL A 281 -6.54 -13.31 12.64
N GLN A 282 -5.55 -12.79 13.38
CA GLN A 282 -4.43 -13.61 13.84
C GLN A 282 -4.86 -14.63 14.90
N ALA A 283 -5.72 -14.25 15.84
CA ALA A 283 -6.26 -15.15 16.86
C ALA A 283 -7.09 -16.28 16.21
N GLU A 284 -7.93 -15.92 15.23
CA GLU A 284 -8.72 -16.88 14.48
C GLU A 284 -7.85 -17.90 13.72
N ARG A 285 -6.76 -17.44 13.06
CA ARG A 285 -5.79 -18.34 12.39
C ARG A 285 -5.12 -19.32 13.35
N ARG A 286 -4.97 -18.94 14.63
CA ARG A 286 -4.46 -19.82 15.69
C ARG A 286 -5.53 -20.75 16.28
N GLY A 287 -6.79 -20.63 15.84
CA GLY A 287 -7.93 -21.34 16.42
C GLY A 287 -8.41 -20.77 17.77
N ASP A 288 -7.86 -19.65 18.23
CA ASP A 288 -8.31 -18.96 19.45
C ASP A 288 -9.50 -18.06 19.13
N TYR A 289 -10.66 -18.69 18.95
CA TYR A 289 -11.88 -17.98 18.56
C TYR A 289 -12.42 -17.06 19.66
N ALA A 290 -12.09 -17.34 20.94
CA ALA A 290 -12.49 -16.47 22.04
C ALA A 290 -11.76 -15.13 21.98
N GLN A 291 -10.43 -15.16 21.78
CA GLN A 291 -9.65 -13.95 21.55
C GLN A 291 -10.05 -13.26 20.25
N ALA A 292 -10.35 -14.02 19.19
CA ALA A 292 -10.81 -13.45 17.92
C ALA A 292 -12.10 -12.64 18.09
N THR A 293 -13.12 -13.22 18.74
CA THR A 293 -14.39 -12.57 19.05
C THR A 293 -14.18 -11.29 19.89
N ALA A 294 -13.30 -11.32 20.89
CA ALA A 294 -13.00 -10.14 21.71
C ALA A 294 -12.38 -8.99 20.88
N ALA A 295 -11.40 -9.32 20.03
CA ALA A 295 -10.70 -8.37 19.19
C ALA A 295 -11.59 -7.79 18.08
N TYR A 296 -12.38 -8.63 17.39
CA TYR A 296 -13.36 -8.16 16.41
C TYR A 296 -14.43 -7.26 17.02
N ARG A 297 -14.95 -7.60 18.21
CA ARG A 297 -15.88 -6.72 18.93
C ARG A 297 -15.23 -5.38 19.31
N HIS A 298 -13.93 -5.37 19.61
CA HIS A 298 -13.21 -4.14 19.86
C HIS A 298 -13.08 -3.28 18.60
N ALA A 299 -12.71 -3.89 17.48
CA ALA A 299 -12.68 -3.23 16.18
C ALA A 299 -14.03 -2.60 15.81
N ILE A 300 -15.14 -3.34 16.02
CA ILE A 300 -16.50 -2.85 15.76
C ILE A 300 -16.88 -1.68 16.67
N ARG A 301 -16.49 -1.70 17.96
CA ARG A 301 -16.70 -0.53 18.85
C ARG A 301 -15.97 0.71 18.36
N LEU A 302 -14.74 0.53 17.86
CA LEU A 302 -13.93 1.62 17.33
C LEU A 302 -14.39 2.08 15.96
N TYR A 303 -14.92 1.19 15.11
CA TYR A 303 -15.42 1.48 13.77
C TYR A 303 -16.43 0.41 13.29
N GLY A 304 -17.72 0.65 13.56
CA GLY A 304 -18.79 -0.32 13.31
C GLY A 304 -19.40 -0.31 11.90
N ASN A 305 -18.86 0.47 10.96
CA ASN A 305 -19.39 0.54 9.59
C ASN A 305 -18.61 -0.35 8.61
N ALA A 306 -17.51 -0.97 9.06
CA ALA A 306 -16.75 -1.92 8.26
C ALA A 306 -17.47 -3.28 8.22
N HIS A 307 -18.10 -3.63 7.09
CA HIS A 307 -18.76 -4.92 6.93
C HIS A 307 -17.79 -6.11 7.15
N GLN A 308 -16.51 -5.93 6.83
CA GLN A 308 -15.45 -6.91 7.05
C GLN A 308 -15.28 -7.28 8.52
N PHE A 309 -15.48 -6.33 9.43
CA PHE A 309 -15.35 -6.59 10.88
C PHE A 309 -16.50 -7.46 11.38
N HIS A 310 -17.72 -7.17 10.93
CA HIS A 310 -18.89 -7.97 11.21
C HIS A 310 -18.78 -9.37 10.58
N PHE A 311 -18.25 -9.46 9.36
CA PHE A 311 -18.01 -10.75 8.71
C PHE A 311 -16.97 -11.60 9.47
N GLY A 312 -15.86 -10.98 9.92
CA GLY A 312 -14.86 -11.66 10.76
C GLY A 312 -15.46 -12.16 12.08
N LEU A 313 -16.26 -11.33 12.75
CA LEU A 313 -16.95 -11.71 13.98
C LEU A 313 -17.98 -12.84 13.75
N ALA A 314 -18.75 -12.78 12.65
CA ALA A 314 -19.69 -13.83 12.28
C ALA A 314 -18.99 -15.18 12.08
N ARG A 315 -17.83 -15.16 11.42
CA ARG A 315 -17.01 -16.37 11.18
C ARG A 315 -16.45 -16.94 12.48
N ALA A 316 -15.92 -16.10 13.37
CA ALA A 316 -15.47 -16.53 14.68
C ALA A 316 -16.60 -17.17 15.50
N TYR A 317 -17.79 -16.54 15.55
CA TYR A 317 -18.96 -17.13 16.23
C TYR A 317 -19.38 -18.46 15.64
N PHE A 318 -19.39 -18.59 14.31
CA PHE A 318 -19.71 -19.85 13.65
C PHE A 318 -18.73 -20.97 14.05
N LEU A 319 -17.42 -20.68 14.09
CA LEU A 319 -16.38 -21.63 14.49
C LEU A 319 -16.46 -22.01 15.98
N GLN A 320 -17.12 -21.20 16.81
CA GLN A 320 -17.44 -21.51 18.20
C GLN A 320 -18.77 -22.28 18.37
N GLY A 321 -19.51 -22.53 17.27
CA GLY A 321 -20.85 -23.13 17.32
C GLY A 321 -21.96 -22.14 17.72
N GLU A 322 -21.65 -20.86 17.88
CA GLU A 322 -22.60 -19.80 18.26
C GLU A 322 -23.41 -19.30 17.05
N ASN A 323 -24.12 -20.22 16.38
CA ASN A 323 -24.78 -19.99 15.08
C ASN A 323 -25.76 -18.81 15.08
N GLN A 324 -26.50 -18.61 16.18
CA GLN A 324 -27.42 -17.48 16.31
C GLN A 324 -26.70 -16.12 16.31
N ARG A 325 -25.52 -16.04 16.93
CA ARG A 325 -24.70 -14.82 16.91
C ARG A 325 -24.05 -14.62 15.55
N ALA A 326 -23.56 -15.71 14.95
CA ALA A 326 -23.00 -15.68 13.61
C ALA A 326 -23.99 -15.12 12.58
N MET A 327 -25.26 -15.55 12.61
CA MET A 327 -26.30 -15.04 11.72
C MET A 327 -26.57 -13.55 11.89
N ARG A 328 -26.60 -13.04 13.14
CA ARG A 328 -26.80 -11.61 13.40
C ARG A 328 -25.68 -10.76 12.81
N GLU A 329 -24.43 -11.15 13.04
CA GLU A 329 -23.28 -10.41 12.52
C GLU A 329 -23.16 -10.54 11.00
N MET A 330 -23.52 -11.70 10.41
CA MET A 330 -23.58 -11.88 8.97
C MET A 330 -24.64 -10.98 8.32
N ALA A 331 -25.81 -10.85 8.94
CA ALA A 331 -26.85 -9.93 8.49
C ALA A 331 -26.38 -8.47 8.53
N ARG A 332 -25.62 -8.09 9.57
CA ARG A 332 -25.02 -6.76 9.67
C ARG A 332 -23.94 -6.53 8.62
N ALA A 333 -23.09 -7.52 8.34
CA ALA A 333 -22.12 -7.47 7.25
C ALA A 333 -22.80 -7.28 5.89
N ARG A 334 -23.93 -7.98 5.64
CA ARG A 334 -24.76 -7.79 4.45
C ARG A 334 -25.31 -6.37 4.35
N GLU A 335 -25.89 -5.83 5.43
CA GLU A 335 -26.44 -4.48 5.45
C GLU A 335 -25.38 -3.40 5.13
N LEU A 336 -24.18 -3.57 5.67
CA LEU A 336 -23.06 -2.67 5.47
C LEU A 336 -22.29 -2.90 4.16
N GLY A 337 -22.61 -3.96 3.40
CA GLY A 337 -21.97 -4.25 2.12
C GLY A 337 -22.22 -3.12 1.12
N GLY A 338 -21.14 -2.48 0.64
CA GLY A 338 -21.19 -1.29 -0.21
C GLY A 338 -21.70 -1.53 -1.64
N SER A 339 -21.70 -2.78 -2.12
CA SER A 339 -22.12 -3.15 -3.47
C SER A 339 -22.99 -4.41 -3.48
N ASP A 340 -23.85 -4.54 -4.50
CA ASP A 340 -24.75 -5.69 -4.63
C ASP A 340 -24.04 -7.05 -4.69
N PRO A 341 -22.88 -7.21 -5.37
CA PRO A 341 -22.11 -8.45 -5.29
C PRO A 341 -21.68 -8.82 -3.86
N VAL A 342 -21.21 -7.84 -3.08
CA VAL A 342 -20.79 -8.07 -1.68
C VAL A 342 -22.00 -8.50 -0.83
N ARG A 343 -23.15 -7.84 -1.01
CA ARG A 343 -24.39 -8.22 -0.30
C ARG A 343 -24.85 -9.63 -0.68
N ALA A 344 -24.78 -10.00 -1.96
CA ALA A 344 -25.15 -11.33 -2.44
C ALA A 344 -24.26 -12.42 -1.83
N VAL A 345 -22.95 -12.19 -1.71
CA VAL A 345 -22.03 -13.11 -1.04
C VAL A 345 -22.42 -13.34 0.42
N TYR A 346 -22.74 -12.27 1.15
CA TYR A 346 -23.17 -12.41 2.54
C TYR A 346 -24.56 -13.04 2.68
N GLN A 347 -25.47 -12.78 1.74
CA GLN A 347 -26.77 -13.44 1.69
C GLN A 347 -26.63 -14.96 1.56
N ALA A 348 -25.84 -15.43 0.60
CA ALA A 348 -25.64 -16.87 0.39
C ALA A 348 -25.04 -17.58 1.64
N LYS A 349 -24.14 -16.89 2.35
CA LYS A 349 -23.57 -17.38 3.62
C LYS A 349 -24.64 -17.43 4.73
N LEU A 350 -25.46 -16.39 4.84
CA LEU A 350 -26.54 -16.31 5.81
C LEU A 350 -27.59 -17.43 5.57
N ASP A 351 -27.98 -17.68 4.32
CA ASP A 351 -28.90 -18.76 3.97
C ASP A 351 -28.35 -20.14 4.37
N SER A 352 -27.04 -20.33 4.21
CA SER A 352 -26.36 -21.56 4.63
C SER A 352 -26.39 -21.75 6.15
N LEU A 353 -26.17 -20.68 6.92
CA LEU A 353 -26.28 -20.71 8.38
C LEU A 353 -27.70 -21.02 8.86
N HIS A 354 -28.72 -20.44 8.20
CA HIS A 354 -30.12 -20.75 8.51
C HIS A 354 -30.45 -22.23 8.33
N ARG A 355 -30.02 -22.84 7.23
CA ARG A 355 -30.21 -24.28 6.98
C ARG A 355 -29.52 -25.15 8.01
N LEU A 356 -28.30 -24.80 8.42
CA LEU A 356 -27.56 -25.54 9.45
C LEU A 356 -28.26 -25.47 10.82
N ASN A 357 -28.71 -24.28 11.22
CA ASN A 357 -29.39 -24.10 12.50
C ASN A 357 -30.75 -24.83 12.55
N ALA A 358 -31.50 -24.84 11.44
CA ALA A 358 -32.77 -25.57 11.36
C ALA A 358 -32.58 -27.09 11.52
N ARG A 359 -31.49 -27.66 10.99
CA ARG A 359 -31.17 -29.08 11.16
C ARG A 359 -30.76 -29.42 12.60
N GLN A 360 -30.04 -28.53 13.28
CA GLN A 360 -29.62 -28.75 14.66
C GLN A 360 -30.76 -28.64 15.68
N GLY A 361 -31.82 -27.89 15.38
CA GLY A 361 -33.00 -27.79 16.25
C GLY A 361 -34.07 -28.86 16.00
N ALA A 362 -33.87 -29.73 15.01
CA ALA A 362 -34.78 -30.84 14.68
C ALA A 362 -34.34 -32.20 15.29
N HIS A 363 -33.21 -32.20 15.99
CA HIS A 363 -32.68 -33.30 16.80
C HIS A 363 -32.71 -32.89 18.27
#